data_AF-A0A5B8VCF3-F1
#
_entry.id   AF-A0A5B8VCF3-F1
#
_cell.length_a   1.000
_cell.length_b   1.000
_cell.length_c   1.000
_cell.angle_alpha   90.00
_cell.angle_beta   90.00
_cell.angle_gamma   90.00
#
_symmetry.space_group_name_H-M   'P 1'
#
loop_
_entity.id
_entity.type
_entity.pdbx_description
1 polymer ?
#
loop_
_entity_poly.entity_id
_entity_poly.type
_entity_poly.pdbx_seq_one_letter_code
_entity_poly.pdbx_strand_id
1 'polypeptide(L)'
;MKNLGIHAKEMRLKVYRHMLETRGSKYRSFLRYLRFFKYISFTWRRGDFLESYYTLMRYLDDIVDGDAPLPDGYNNGADYMVDKIKFSRNPVNPVDEVDYLMLYCFNVAEGFGETFHEETTDILNSLLFDARRRGKLMIFPEKELSMHFHILDIRGTIKATLKIFKEDPAKYPLLEPLGTASRYEYDLDDFEDDIKAGYVNISAEDCSLFGIGADELHNKNSDAVRAWFAHHAQKGMELLEEHHRLLPQGKFSLLARGTFPLVYELPAKRLFERILAGHKKPVQKIVYEFNA
;
A
#
# COMPACT_ATOMS: atom_id res chain seq x y z
N MET A 1 7.74 30.36 13.19
CA MET A 1 7.87 29.06 12.50
C MET A 1 7.40 27.96 13.45
N LYS A 2 6.48 27.09 13.02
CA LYS A 2 6.03 25.93 13.82
C LYS A 2 7.23 25.01 14.07
N ASN A 3 7.40 24.50 15.28
CA ASN A 3 8.44 23.51 15.55
C ASN A 3 8.02 22.18 14.89
N LEU A 4 8.64 21.86 13.75
CA LEU A 4 8.26 20.71 12.91
C LEU A 4 8.28 19.38 13.68
N GLY A 5 9.23 19.20 14.61
CA GLY A 5 9.34 17.97 15.39
C GLY A 5 8.25 17.81 16.45
N ILE A 6 7.74 18.92 17.02
CA ILE A 6 6.59 18.89 17.93
C ILE A 6 5.33 18.57 17.13
N HIS A 7 5.13 19.25 16.00
CA HIS A 7 3.99 19.02 15.10
C HIS A 7 3.93 17.57 14.61
N ALA A 8 5.05 17.00 14.18
CA ALA A 8 5.10 15.60 13.74
C ALA A 8 4.67 14.63 14.85
N LYS A 9 5.11 14.86 16.10
CA LYS A 9 4.69 14.03 17.25
C LYS A 9 3.18 14.13 17.52
N GLU A 10 2.60 15.32 17.45
CA GLU A 10 1.17 15.54 17.63
C GLU A 10 0.35 14.80 16.57
N MET A 11 0.77 14.91 15.31
CA MET A 11 0.14 14.19 14.19
C MET A 11 0.21 12.67 14.37
N ARG A 12 1.36 12.12 14.77
CA ARG A 12 1.49 10.68 15.07
C ARG A 12 0.49 10.23 16.13
N LEU A 13 0.38 10.98 17.22
CA LEU A 13 -0.56 10.64 18.30
C LEU A 13 -2.02 10.72 17.84
N LYS A 14 -2.37 11.71 17.03
CA LYS A 14 -3.70 11.87 16.42
C LYS A 14 -4.06 10.66 15.55
N VAL A 15 -3.20 10.32 14.59
CA VAL A 15 -3.43 9.19 13.66
C VAL A 15 -3.48 7.87 14.41
N TYR A 16 -2.55 7.61 15.34
CA TYR A 16 -2.55 6.35 16.09
C TYR A 16 -3.75 6.19 16.98
N ARG A 17 -4.23 7.27 17.59
CA ARG A 17 -5.47 7.23 18.38
C ARG A 17 -6.64 6.85 17.49
N HIS A 18 -6.78 7.52 16.35
CA HIS A 18 -7.84 7.23 15.38
C HIS A 18 -7.80 5.76 14.91
N MET A 19 -6.63 5.25 14.47
CA MET A 19 -6.47 3.84 14.09
C MET A 19 -6.89 2.89 15.21
N LEU A 20 -6.49 3.16 16.45
CA LEU A 20 -6.83 2.31 17.60
C LEU A 20 -8.33 2.35 17.95
N GLU A 21 -9.02 3.44 17.66
CA GLU A 21 -10.46 3.62 17.85
C GLU A 21 -11.28 2.92 16.75
N THR A 22 -10.80 2.90 15.50
CA THR A 22 -11.56 2.33 14.35
C THR A 22 -11.34 0.84 14.15
N ARG A 23 -10.10 0.32 14.20
CA ARG A 23 -9.80 -1.13 14.04
C ARG A 23 -8.77 -1.63 15.05
N GLY A 24 -9.08 -1.45 16.34
CA GLY A 24 -8.12 -1.57 17.44
C GLY A 24 -7.31 -2.88 17.54
N SER A 25 -7.84 -4.05 17.19
CA SER A 25 -7.08 -5.31 17.25
C SER A 25 -6.04 -5.44 16.12
N LYS A 26 -6.42 -5.16 14.86
CA LYS A 26 -5.54 -5.16 13.66
C LYS A 26 -4.40 -4.16 13.86
N TYR A 27 -4.72 -2.93 14.23
CA TYR A 27 -3.72 -1.85 14.33
C TYR A 27 -2.82 -1.92 15.57
N ARG A 28 -3.24 -2.54 16.69
CA ARG A 28 -2.34 -2.73 17.85
C ARG A 28 -1.11 -3.56 17.49
N SER A 29 -1.30 -4.65 16.76
CA SER A 29 -0.19 -5.51 16.32
C SER A 29 0.72 -4.75 15.35
N PHE A 30 0.13 -4.07 14.37
CA PHE A 30 0.88 -3.26 13.42
C PHE A 30 1.72 -2.16 14.10
N LEU A 31 1.14 -1.36 14.99
CA LEU A 31 1.86 -0.28 15.69
C LEU A 31 2.98 -0.81 16.59
N ARG A 32 2.85 -2.03 17.14
CA ARG A 32 3.95 -2.69 17.85
C ARG A 32 5.10 -3.03 16.91
N TYR A 33 4.82 -3.57 15.72
CA TYR A 33 5.85 -3.82 14.71
C TYR A 33 6.49 -2.52 14.22
N LEU A 34 5.71 -1.47 13.93
CA LEU A 34 6.25 -0.18 13.51
C LEU A 34 7.22 0.40 14.56
N ARG A 35 6.85 0.33 15.85
CA ARG A 35 7.74 0.73 16.95
C ARG A 35 8.99 -0.15 17.04
N PHE A 36 8.84 -1.46 16.90
CA PHE A 36 9.98 -2.38 16.86
C PHE A 36 10.93 -2.02 15.72
N PHE A 37 10.42 -1.84 14.49
CA PHE A 37 11.19 -1.43 13.32
C PHE A 37 11.88 -0.09 13.50
N LYS A 38 11.22 0.87 14.16
CA LYS A 38 11.84 2.13 14.55
C LYS A 38 13.11 1.93 15.39
N TYR A 39 13.10 1.01 16.36
CA TYR A 39 14.25 0.80 17.24
C TYR A 39 15.39 0.02 16.58
N ILE A 40 15.07 -0.91 15.68
CA ILE A 40 16.08 -1.70 14.96
C ILE A 40 16.58 -1.02 13.68
N SER A 41 15.85 0.00 13.19
CA SER A 41 16.33 0.85 12.10
C SER A 41 17.62 1.52 12.57
N PHE A 42 18.70 1.30 11.83
CA PHE A 42 20.10 1.48 12.22
C PHE A 42 20.51 2.81 12.90
N THR A 43 19.64 3.83 12.91
CA THR A 43 19.85 5.12 13.59
C THR A 43 18.52 5.69 14.08
N TRP A 44 18.55 6.49 15.15
CA TRP A 44 17.36 7.19 15.66
C TRP A 44 16.64 8.05 14.61
N ARG A 45 17.39 8.67 13.69
CA ARG A 45 16.83 9.51 12.60
C ARG A 45 15.99 8.69 11.63
N ARG A 46 16.48 7.52 11.23
CA ARG A 46 15.77 6.60 10.33
C ARG A 46 14.50 6.06 10.98
N GLY A 47 14.54 5.79 12.29
CA GLY A 47 13.37 5.32 13.03
C GLY A 47 12.30 6.41 13.19
N ASP A 48 12.70 7.65 13.47
CA ASP A 48 11.76 8.78 13.54
C ASP A 48 11.20 9.14 12.15
N PHE A 49 12.01 9.03 11.09
CA PHE A 49 11.53 9.14 9.72
C PHE A 49 10.52 8.05 9.38
N LEU A 50 10.83 6.77 9.62
CA LEU A 50 9.92 5.65 9.35
C LEU A 50 8.55 5.88 9.98
N GLU A 51 8.54 6.28 11.26
CA GLU A 51 7.32 6.52 12.00
C GLU A 51 6.53 7.71 11.45
N SER A 52 7.21 8.81 11.13
CA SER A 52 6.59 10.03 10.59
C SER A 52 6.09 9.87 9.17
N TYR A 53 6.87 9.17 8.33
CA TYR A 53 6.56 8.92 6.93
C TYR A 53 5.40 7.93 6.79
N TYR A 54 5.37 6.87 7.61
CA TYR A 54 4.19 6.01 7.71
C TYR A 54 2.95 6.81 8.11
N THR A 55 3.07 7.66 9.14
CA THR A 55 1.96 8.49 9.62
C THR A 55 1.45 9.44 8.54
N LEU A 56 2.37 10.04 7.77
CA LEU A 56 2.03 10.89 6.64
C LEU A 56 1.20 10.13 5.61
N MET A 57 1.68 8.97 5.17
CA MET A 57 1.00 8.19 4.13
C MET A 57 -0.33 7.64 4.62
N ARG A 58 -0.40 7.13 5.86
CA ARG A 58 -1.65 6.65 6.46
C ARG A 58 -2.70 7.75 6.57
N TYR A 59 -2.31 8.95 7.01
CA TYR A 59 -3.27 10.05 7.15
C TYR A 59 -3.78 10.55 5.79
N LEU A 60 -2.93 10.56 4.77
CA LEU A 60 -3.35 10.86 3.40
C LEU A 60 -4.32 9.81 2.86
N ASP A 61 -4.02 8.53 3.08
CA ASP A 61 -4.90 7.40 2.75
C ASP A 61 -6.25 7.50 3.48
N ASP A 62 -6.24 7.79 4.79
CA ASP A 62 -7.46 8.02 5.58
C ASP A 62 -8.32 9.15 5.01
N ILE A 63 -7.72 10.24 4.48
CA ILE A 63 -8.48 11.32 3.82
C ILE A 63 -9.07 10.84 2.50
N VAL A 64 -8.29 10.11 1.70
CA VAL A 64 -8.71 9.56 0.42
C VAL A 64 -9.88 8.61 0.61
N ASP A 65 -9.79 7.68 1.56
CA ASP A 65 -10.83 6.72 1.96
C ASP A 65 -11.95 7.34 2.79
N GLY A 66 -11.73 8.57 3.28
CA GLY A 66 -12.63 9.40 4.08
C GLY A 66 -12.95 8.86 5.46
N ASP A 67 -12.01 8.09 6.00
CA ASP A 67 -11.90 7.80 7.42
C ASP A 67 -11.44 9.06 8.21
N ALA A 68 -10.75 9.98 7.53
CA ALA A 68 -10.39 11.30 8.05
C ALA A 68 -11.12 12.43 7.29
N PRO A 69 -11.45 13.55 7.96
CA PRO A 69 -12.09 14.69 7.32
C PRO A 69 -11.16 15.34 6.30
N LEU A 70 -11.74 15.78 5.18
CA LEU A 70 -11.04 16.61 4.20
C LEU A 70 -10.65 17.95 4.84
N PRO A 71 -9.41 18.44 4.64
CA PRO A 71 -9.01 19.73 5.16
C PRO A 71 -9.81 20.90 4.58
N ASP A 72 -9.95 21.96 5.38
CA ASP A 72 -10.69 23.17 5.01
C ASP A 72 -10.18 23.76 3.68
N GLY A 73 -11.11 24.19 2.83
CA GLY A 73 -10.80 24.83 1.54
C GLY A 73 -10.69 23.86 0.35
N TYR A 74 -10.78 22.55 0.57
CA TYR A 74 -10.84 21.56 -0.50
C TYR A 74 -12.27 21.05 -0.72
N ASN A 75 -12.62 20.81 -1.99
CA ASN A 75 -13.95 20.30 -2.37
C ASN A 75 -14.02 18.77 -2.37
N ASN A 76 -12.90 18.10 -2.65
CA ASN A 76 -12.81 16.65 -2.72
C ASN A 76 -11.35 16.19 -2.47
N GLY A 77 -11.17 14.90 -2.21
CA GLY A 77 -9.86 14.31 -1.97
C GLY A 77 -8.91 14.38 -3.17
N ALA A 78 -9.42 14.36 -4.40
CA ALA A 78 -8.56 14.41 -5.58
C ALA A 78 -7.86 15.77 -5.73
N ASP A 79 -8.59 16.88 -5.51
CA ASP A 79 -8.03 18.23 -5.51
C ASP A 79 -6.96 18.38 -4.43
N TYR A 80 -7.22 17.81 -3.25
CA TYR A 80 -6.27 17.78 -2.14
C TYR A 80 -4.99 17.00 -2.52
N MET A 81 -5.13 15.79 -3.08
CA MET A 81 -3.97 15.00 -3.52
C MET A 81 -3.17 15.68 -4.63
N VAL A 82 -3.82 16.38 -5.58
CA VAL A 82 -3.12 17.18 -6.60
C VAL A 82 -2.27 18.28 -5.96
N ASP A 83 -2.79 18.95 -4.93
CA ASP A 83 -2.01 19.94 -4.18
C ASP A 83 -0.81 19.30 -3.47
N LYS A 84 -1.00 18.15 -2.79
CA LYS A 84 0.10 17.47 -2.10
C LYS A 84 1.17 16.92 -3.04
N ILE A 85 0.82 16.53 -4.25
CA ILE A 85 1.81 16.18 -5.30
C ILE A 85 2.60 17.41 -5.74
N LYS A 86 1.97 18.59 -5.82
CA LYS A 86 2.70 19.83 -6.13
C LYS A 86 3.64 20.21 -4.99
N PHE A 87 3.16 20.15 -3.75
CA PHE A 87 3.95 20.44 -2.57
C PHE A 87 5.14 19.48 -2.43
N SER A 88 4.96 18.17 -2.66
CA SER A 88 6.04 17.18 -2.53
C SER A 88 7.21 17.42 -3.49
N ARG A 89 6.97 18.08 -4.63
CA ARG A 89 7.98 18.45 -5.63
C ARG A 89 8.68 19.76 -5.32
N ASN A 90 8.01 20.66 -4.59
CA ASN A 90 8.55 21.95 -4.20
C ASN A 90 8.03 22.32 -2.80
N PRO A 91 8.61 21.78 -1.73
CA PRO A 91 8.07 21.84 -0.37
C PRO A 91 8.35 23.19 0.29
N VAL A 92 7.73 24.25 -0.24
CA VAL A 92 7.83 25.63 0.24
C VAL A 92 6.47 26.12 0.70
N ASN A 93 6.46 26.98 1.74
CA ASN A 93 5.25 27.61 2.27
C ASN A 93 4.15 26.59 2.69
N PRO A 94 4.41 25.70 3.67
CA PRO A 94 3.43 24.72 4.12
C PRO A 94 2.12 25.39 4.59
N VAL A 95 0.98 24.91 4.08
CA VAL A 95 -0.34 25.51 4.37
C VAL A 95 -1.16 24.70 5.36
N ASP A 96 -0.92 23.39 5.48
CA ASP A 96 -1.64 22.51 6.40
C ASP A 96 -0.74 21.51 7.15
N GLU A 97 -1.36 20.71 8.03
CA GLU A 97 -0.66 19.75 8.88
C GLU A 97 0.12 18.67 8.10
N VAL A 98 -0.34 18.31 6.90
CA VAL A 98 0.31 17.32 6.04
C VAL A 98 1.55 17.91 5.43
N ASP A 99 1.49 19.17 4.95
CA ASP A 99 2.66 19.86 4.40
C ASP A 99 3.77 19.99 5.45
N TYR A 100 3.41 20.39 6.68
CA TYR A 100 4.37 20.46 7.79
C TYR A 100 4.99 19.09 8.12
N LEU A 101 4.21 18.01 8.08
CA LEU A 101 4.71 16.66 8.32
C LEU A 101 5.58 16.15 7.16
N MET A 102 5.21 16.44 5.92
CA MET A 102 6.00 16.09 4.74
C MET A 102 7.34 16.83 4.72
N LEU A 103 7.34 18.14 5.00
CA LEU A 103 8.55 18.93 5.15
C LEU A 103 9.44 18.39 6.29
N TYR A 104 8.83 18.00 7.42
CA TYR A 104 9.57 17.34 8.50
C TYR A 104 10.25 16.05 8.02
N CYS A 105 9.53 15.17 7.34
CA CYS A 105 10.07 13.92 6.81
C CYS A 105 11.26 14.18 5.87
N PHE A 106 11.15 15.13 4.93
CA PHE A 106 12.26 15.46 4.04
C PHE A 106 13.49 16.00 4.79
N ASN A 107 13.30 16.89 5.77
CA ASN A 107 14.40 17.39 6.60
C ASN A 107 15.09 16.27 7.41
N VAL A 108 14.32 15.30 7.94
CA VAL A 108 14.90 14.17 8.66
C VAL A 108 15.66 13.24 7.71
N ALA A 109 15.15 13.02 6.49
CA ALA A 109 15.79 12.22 5.45
C ALA A 109 17.15 12.77 5.00
N GLU A 110 17.22 14.08 4.75
CA GLU A 110 18.49 14.77 4.46
C GLU A 110 19.50 14.55 5.59
N GLY A 111 19.02 14.54 6.84
CA GLY A 111 19.82 14.26 8.03
C GLY A 111 20.46 12.86 8.06
N PHE A 112 20.03 11.91 7.22
CA PHE A 112 20.70 10.63 7.03
C PHE A 112 21.15 10.37 5.58
N GLY A 113 21.21 11.42 4.76
CA GLY A 113 21.82 11.42 3.43
C GLY A 113 20.94 10.83 2.32
N GLU A 114 19.62 10.81 2.48
CA GLU A 114 18.68 10.25 1.50
C GLU A 114 17.65 11.30 1.07
N THR A 115 17.06 11.10 -0.12
CA THR A 115 15.87 11.84 -0.57
C THR A 115 14.73 10.88 -0.85
N PHE A 116 13.48 11.33 -0.69
CA PHE A 116 12.29 10.49 -0.85
C PHE A 116 11.27 11.09 -1.83
N HIS A 117 11.68 12.06 -2.66
CA HIS A 117 10.77 12.75 -3.58
C HIS A 117 10.15 11.81 -4.62
N GLU A 118 10.93 10.89 -5.18
CA GLU A 118 10.43 9.92 -6.17
C GLU A 118 9.42 8.96 -5.53
N GLU A 119 9.78 8.37 -4.39
CA GLU A 119 8.90 7.45 -3.66
C GLU A 119 7.61 8.12 -3.20
N THR A 120 7.73 9.35 -2.69
CA THR A 120 6.57 10.16 -2.29
C THR A 120 5.70 10.45 -3.50
N THR A 121 6.29 10.83 -4.64
CA THR A 121 5.53 11.12 -5.86
C THR A 121 4.77 9.89 -6.34
N ASP A 122 5.39 8.73 -6.32
CA ASP A 122 4.75 7.48 -6.73
C ASP A 122 3.54 7.14 -5.84
N ILE A 123 3.73 7.12 -4.52
CA ILE A 123 2.65 6.82 -3.56
C ILE A 123 1.51 7.84 -3.70
N LEU A 124 1.81 9.14 -3.78
CA LEU A 124 0.78 10.17 -3.91
C LEU A 124 0.00 10.07 -5.24
N ASN A 125 0.63 9.66 -6.34
CA ASN A 125 -0.07 9.44 -7.61
C ASN A 125 -0.95 8.17 -7.59
N SER A 126 -0.57 7.16 -6.81
CA SER A 126 -1.45 6.02 -6.53
C SER A 126 -2.68 6.46 -5.71
N LEU A 127 -2.47 7.20 -4.63
CA LEU A 127 -3.56 7.77 -3.82
C LEU A 127 -4.47 8.73 -4.60
N LEU A 128 -3.92 9.51 -5.55
CA LEU A 128 -4.73 10.35 -6.44
C LEU A 128 -5.65 9.51 -7.34
N PHE A 129 -5.21 8.33 -7.79
CA PHE A 129 -6.06 7.44 -8.56
C PHE A 129 -7.25 6.95 -7.72
N ASP A 130 -7.00 6.54 -6.47
CA ASP A 130 -8.06 6.14 -5.54
C ASP A 130 -9.02 7.30 -5.23
N ALA A 131 -8.49 8.49 -4.94
CA ALA A 131 -9.30 9.68 -4.70
C ALA A 131 -10.23 10.04 -5.86
N ARG A 132 -9.82 9.75 -7.11
CA ARG A 132 -10.63 10.02 -8.31
C ARG A 132 -11.73 8.99 -8.53
N ARG A 133 -11.58 7.76 -8.05
CA ARG A 133 -12.53 6.66 -8.29
C ARG A 133 -13.41 6.32 -7.09
N ARG A 134 -13.11 6.84 -5.90
CA ARG A 134 -13.88 6.59 -4.68
C ARG A 134 -15.37 6.86 -4.87
N GLY A 135 -16.20 5.94 -4.38
CA GLY A 135 -17.66 6.04 -4.45
C GLY A 135 -18.26 5.83 -5.84
N LYS A 136 -17.47 5.44 -6.86
CA LYS A 136 -17.93 5.37 -8.25
C LYS A 136 -18.08 3.95 -8.80
N LEU A 137 -17.56 2.93 -8.10
CA LEU A 137 -17.56 1.53 -8.54
C LEU A 137 -17.05 1.34 -9.98
N MET A 138 -16.05 2.13 -10.35
CA MET A 138 -15.47 2.10 -11.71
C MET A 138 -14.62 0.85 -11.88
N ILE A 139 -14.86 0.12 -12.97
CA ILE A 139 -14.04 -1.01 -13.40
C ILE A 139 -13.02 -0.49 -14.41
N PHE A 140 -11.76 -0.83 -14.18
CA PHE A 140 -10.64 -0.39 -15.02
C PHE A 140 -9.98 -1.58 -15.71
N PRO A 141 -9.31 -1.38 -16.87
CA PRO A 141 -8.45 -2.40 -17.47
C PRO A 141 -7.32 -2.81 -16.51
N GLU A 142 -6.87 -4.06 -16.58
CA GLU A 142 -5.79 -4.64 -15.78
C GLU A 142 -4.52 -3.79 -15.87
N LYS A 143 -4.20 -3.30 -17.08
CA LYS A 143 -3.05 -2.44 -17.31
C LYS A 143 -3.12 -1.14 -16.50
N GLU A 144 -4.30 -0.56 -16.34
CA GLU A 144 -4.48 0.69 -15.60
C GLU A 144 -4.43 0.44 -14.09
N LEU A 145 -5.12 -0.59 -13.58
CA LEU A 145 -5.02 -0.99 -12.17
C LEU A 145 -3.58 -1.35 -11.78
N SER A 146 -2.90 -2.14 -12.61
CA SER A 146 -1.50 -2.55 -12.41
C SER A 146 -0.54 -1.36 -12.43
N MET A 147 -0.78 -0.34 -13.28
CA MET A 147 0.03 0.89 -13.24
C MET A 147 -0.06 1.57 -11.88
N HIS A 148 -1.25 1.70 -11.30
CA HIS A 148 -1.44 2.41 -10.04
C HIS A 148 -1.00 1.59 -8.81
N PHE A 149 -1.26 0.29 -8.80
CA PHE A 149 -0.90 -0.56 -7.66
C PHE A 149 0.50 -1.16 -7.77
N HIS A 150 0.89 -1.70 -8.92
CA HIS A 150 2.20 -2.35 -9.06
C HIS A 150 3.33 -1.37 -9.40
N ILE A 151 3.07 -0.40 -10.27
CA ILE A 151 4.16 0.49 -10.72
C ILE A 151 4.33 1.68 -9.79
N LEU A 152 3.26 2.25 -9.25
CA LEU A 152 3.34 3.42 -8.38
C LEU A 152 3.42 3.03 -6.90
N ASP A 153 2.38 2.39 -6.34
CA ASP A 153 2.36 2.09 -4.90
C ASP A 153 3.48 1.12 -4.48
N ILE A 154 3.55 -0.08 -5.08
CA ILE A 154 4.59 -1.07 -4.74
C ILE A 154 5.98 -0.47 -4.91
N ARG A 155 6.27 0.19 -6.04
CA ARG A 155 7.60 0.77 -6.29
C ARG A 155 7.97 1.83 -5.26
N GLY A 156 7.07 2.77 -4.99
CA GLY A 156 7.31 3.85 -4.03
C GLY A 156 7.51 3.31 -2.62
N THR A 157 6.64 2.40 -2.19
CA THR A 157 6.67 1.81 -0.84
C THR A 157 7.90 0.92 -0.64
N ILE A 158 8.23 0.04 -1.60
CA ILE A 158 9.41 -0.83 -1.50
C ILE A 158 10.69 -0.01 -1.52
N LYS A 159 10.85 0.93 -2.47
CA LYS A 159 12.07 1.75 -2.54
C LYS A 159 12.27 2.60 -1.28
N ALA A 160 11.20 3.18 -0.75
CA ALA A 160 11.27 3.95 0.49
C ALA A 160 11.73 3.06 1.65
N THR A 161 11.17 1.85 1.75
CA THR A 161 11.56 0.87 2.75
C THR A 161 13.03 0.47 2.62
N LEU A 162 13.49 0.14 1.41
CA LEU A 162 14.89 -0.20 1.15
C LEU A 162 15.82 0.93 1.59
N LYS A 163 15.53 2.18 1.20
CA LYS A 163 16.28 3.37 1.65
C LYS A 163 16.33 3.44 3.17
N ILE A 164 15.21 3.32 3.87
CA ILE A 164 15.14 3.37 5.35
C ILE A 164 16.06 2.32 5.99
N PHE A 165 16.08 1.11 5.45
CA PHE A 165 16.90 -0.01 5.93
C PHE A 165 18.32 -0.04 5.36
N LYS A 166 18.79 1.03 4.69
CA LYS A 166 20.12 1.11 4.08
C LYS A 166 20.39 -0.01 3.06
N GLU A 167 19.33 -0.47 2.39
CA GLU A 167 19.44 -1.32 1.22
C GLU A 167 19.44 -0.46 -0.04
N ASP A 168 19.97 -1.02 -1.13
CA ASP A 168 19.97 -0.36 -2.43
C ASP A 168 18.54 -0.37 -3.02
N PRO A 169 17.91 0.80 -3.26
CA PRO A 169 16.58 0.88 -3.85
C PRO A 169 16.50 0.32 -5.28
N ALA A 170 17.62 0.18 -5.99
CA ALA A 170 17.66 -0.48 -7.31
C ALA A 170 17.34 -1.98 -7.23
N LYS A 171 17.37 -2.58 -6.02
CA LYS A 171 16.97 -3.98 -5.79
C LYS A 171 15.46 -4.19 -5.78
N TYR A 172 14.64 -3.14 -5.89
CA TYR A 172 13.18 -3.27 -5.85
C TYR A 172 12.60 -4.32 -6.82
N PRO A 173 13.11 -4.56 -8.05
CA PRO A 173 12.53 -5.56 -8.94
C PRO A 173 12.59 -6.98 -8.38
N LEU A 174 13.55 -7.25 -7.49
CA LEU A 174 13.68 -8.55 -6.81
C LEU A 174 12.60 -8.76 -5.73
N LEU A 175 11.94 -7.68 -5.30
CA LEU A 175 10.86 -7.68 -4.31
C LEU A 175 9.49 -7.43 -4.94
N GLU A 176 9.43 -7.16 -6.25
CA GLU A 176 8.17 -6.93 -6.96
C GLU A 176 7.19 -8.11 -6.82
N PRO A 177 7.59 -9.39 -6.95
CA PRO A 177 6.65 -10.49 -6.74
C PRO A 177 6.04 -10.52 -5.33
N LEU A 178 6.84 -10.22 -4.30
CA LEU A 178 6.34 -10.13 -2.93
C LEU A 178 5.36 -8.96 -2.77
N GLY A 179 5.70 -7.79 -3.34
CA GLY A 179 4.81 -6.64 -3.32
C GLY A 179 3.47 -6.95 -4.00
N THR A 180 3.50 -7.61 -5.16
CA THR A 180 2.29 -7.95 -5.93
C THR A 180 1.46 -8.97 -5.18
N ALA A 181 2.08 -9.97 -4.56
CA ALA A 181 1.40 -10.90 -3.68
C ALA A 181 0.74 -10.17 -2.50
N SER A 182 1.40 -9.20 -1.87
CA SER A 182 0.78 -8.40 -0.81
C SER A 182 -0.39 -7.54 -1.31
N ARG A 183 -0.37 -7.02 -2.54
CA ARG A 183 -1.55 -6.33 -3.09
C ARG A 183 -2.72 -7.28 -3.31
N TYR A 184 -2.49 -8.48 -3.86
CA TYR A 184 -3.53 -9.50 -3.93
C TYR A 184 -4.05 -9.92 -2.56
N GLU A 185 -3.19 -9.96 -1.53
CA GLU A 185 -3.68 -10.17 -0.16
C GLU A 185 -4.69 -9.10 0.23
N TYR A 186 -4.34 -7.82 0.05
CA TYR A 186 -5.20 -6.70 0.45
C TYR A 186 -6.51 -6.68 -0.34
N ASP A 187 -6.46 -6.85 -1.67
CA ASP A 187 -7.66 -6.89 -2.51
C ASP A 187 -8.64 -8.00 -2.07
N LEU A 188 -8.11 -9.16 -1.63
CA LEU A 188 -8.93 -10.30 -1.19
C LEU A 188 -9.44 -10.17 0.25
N ASP A 189 -8.61 -9.64 1.17
CA ASP A 189 -8.99 -9.47 2.58
C ASP A 189 -10.00 -8.33 2.74
N ASP A 190 -9.77 -7.20 2.07
CA ASP A 190 -10.54 -5.96 2.22
C ASP A 190 -11.66 -5.82 1.15
N PHE A 191 -11.90 -6.82 0.29
CA PHE A 191 -12.91 -6.82 -0.79
C PHE A 191 -14.27 -6.19 -0.41
N GLU A 192 -14.86 -6.58 0.72
CA GLU A 192 -16.19 -6.07 1.11
C GLU A 192 -16.15 -4.61 1.55
N ASP A 193 -15.05 -4.19 2.17
CA ASP A 193 -14.87 -2.81 2.61
C ASP A 193 -14.58 -1.91 1.40
N ASP A 194 -13.80 -2.39 0.44
CA ASP A 194 -13.52 -1.70 -0.82
C ASP A 194 -14.81 -1.47 -1.63
N ILE A 195 -15.64 -2.51 -1.82
CA ILE A 195 -16.92 -2.37 -2.51
C ILE A 195 -17.84 -1.37 -1.78
N LYS A 196 -17.87 -1.37 -0.44
CA LYS A 196 -18.65 -0.39 0.34
C LYS A 196 -18.14 1.03 0.17
N ALA A 197 -16.83 1.21 0.08
CA ALA A 197 -16.18 2.50 -0.21
C ALA A 197 -16.34 2.93 -1.69
N GLY A 198 -16.88 2.04 -2.53
CA GLY A 198 -17.09 2.27 -3.95
C GLY A 198 -15.85 2.04 -4.80
N TYR A 199 -14.90 1.24 -4.32
CA TYR A 199 -13.74 0.77 -5.06
C TYR A 199 -14.01 -0.61 -5.66
N VAL A 200 -13.61 -0.80 -6.92
CA VAL A 200 -13.56 -2.12 -7.56
C VAL A 200 -12.11 -2.36 -7.98
N ASN A 201 -11.44 -3.31 -7.31
CA ASN A 201 -10.05 -3.68 -7.61
C ASN A 201 -9.99 -4.94 -8.51
N ILE A 202 -11.12 -5.37 -9.07
CA ILE A 202 -11.21 -6.40 -10.11
C ILE A 202 -11.08 -5.72 -11.46
N SER A 203 -10.17 -6.22 -12.31
CA SER A 203 -9.98 -5.68 -13.66
C SER A 203 -11.17 -6.01 -14.57
N ALA A 204 -11.34 -5.23 -15.64
CA ALA A 204 -12.34 -5.50 -16.67
C ALA A 204 -12.16 -6.90 -17.30
N GLU A 205 -10.90 -7.30 -17.49
CA GLU A 205 -10.50 -8.61 -18.01
C GLU A 205 -10.91 -9.73 -17.06
N ASP A 206 -10.67 -9.59 -15.75
CA ASP A 206 -11.11 -10.56 -14.75
C ASP A 206 -12.64 -10.59 -14.62
N CYS A 207 -13.30 -9.43 -14.64
CA CYS A 207 -14.76 -9.38 -14.65
C CYS A 207 -15.34 -10.16 -15.84
N SER A 208 -14.77 -9.98 -17.03
CA SER A 208 -15.16 -10.74 -18.22
C SER A 208 -14.83 -12.23 -18.10
N LEU A 209 -13.68 -12.58 -17.54
CA LEU A 209 -13.21 -13.96 -17.44
C LEU A 209 -14.03 -14.79 -16.47
N PHE A 210 -14.40 -14.21 -15.33
CA PHE A 210 -15.13 -14.91 -14.26
C PHE A 210 -16.64 -14.66 -14.31
N GLY A 211 -17.12 -13.79 -15.19
CA GLY A 211 -18.54 -13.44 -15.29
C GLY A 211 -19.02 -12.61 -14.11
N ILE A 212 -18.22 -11.66 -13.63
CA ILE A 212 -18.55 -10.78 -12.51
C ILE A 212 -19.26 -9.54 -13.07
N GLY A 213 -20.57 -9.47 -12.88
CA GLY A 213 -21.40 -8.30 -13.14
C GLY A 213 -21.60 -7.44 -11.89
N ALA A 214 -22.46 -6.44 -12.01
CA ALA A 214 -22.76 -5.51 -10.92
C ALA A 214 -23.35 -6.21 -9.68
N ASP A 215 -24.20 -7.22 -9.89
CA ASP A 215 -24.82 -7.97 -8.79
C ASP A 215 -23.78 -8.85 -8.06
N GLU A 216 -22.85 -9.45 -8.79
CA GLU A 216 -21.79 -10.28 -8.24
C GLU A 216 -20.80 -9.45 -7.39
N LEU A 217 -20.50 -8.21 -7.79
CA LEU A 217 -19.60 -7.32 -7.03
C LEU A 217 -20.05 -7.12 -5.58
N HIS A 218 -21.36 -7.10 -5.32
CA HIS A 218 -21.92 -6.97 -3.98
C HIS A 218 -22.07 -8.32 -3.25
N ASN A 219 -21.70 -9.43 -3.87
CA ASN A 219 -21.81 -10.77 -3.32
C ASN A 219 -20.48 -11.53 -3.38
N LYS A 220 -19.69 -11.39 -2.31
CA LYS A 220 -18.43 -12.13 -2.09
C LYS A 220 -18.59 -13.66 -2.19
N ASN A 221 -19.79 -14.17 -1.93
CA ASN A 221 -20.07 -15.62 -1.96
C ASN A 221 -20.57 -16.12 -3.32
N SER A 222 -20.73 -15.23 -4.32
CA SER A 222 -21.07 -15.65 -5.68
C SER A 222 -19.99 -16.58 -6.24
N ASP A 223 -20.38 -17.55 -7.06
CA ASP A 223 -19.44 -18.49 -7.65
C ASP A 223 -18.38 -17.78 -8.51
N ALA A 224 -18.77 -16.71 -9.21
CA ALA A 224 -17.88 -15.86 -10.01
C ALA A 224 -16.79 -15.19 -9.15
N VAL A 225 -17.18 -14.48 -8.08
CA VAL A 225 -16.21 -13.83 -7.18
C VAL A 225 -15.36 -14.87 -6.46
N ARG A 226 -15.92 -16.00 -6.02
CA ARG A 226 -15.14 -17.08 -5.39
C ARG A 226 -14.12 -17.71 -6.34
N ALA A 227 -14.43 -17.78 -7.64
CA ALA A 227 -13.47 -18.23 -8.66
C ALA A 227 -12.34 -17.22 -8.85
N TRP A 228 -12.66 -15.93 -8.91
CA TRP A 228 -11.66 -14.86 -8.95
C TRP A 228 -10.74 -14.86 -7.71
N PHE A 229 -11.31 -15.04 -6.51
CA PHE A 229 -10.56 -15.19 -5.25
C PHE A 229 -9.56 -16.35 -5.33
N ALA A 230 -10.01 -17.52 -5.80
CA ALA A 230 -9.15 -18.70 -5.91
C ALA A 230 -8.04 -18.50 -6.96
N HIS A 231 -8.35 -17.85 -8.08
CA HIS A 231 -7.37 -17.51 -9.11
C HIS A 231 -6.28 -16.59 -8.60
N HIS A 232 -6.63 -15.49 -7.93
CA HIS A 232 -5.65 -14.55 -7.37
C HIS A 232 -4.89 -15.13 -6.19
N ALA A 233 -5.51 -15.95 -5.35
CA ALA A 233 -4.80 -16.69 -4.32
C ALA A 233 -3.76 -17.66 -4.92
N GLN A 234 -4.09 -18.35 -6.02
CA GLN A 234 -3.16 -19.23 -6.72
C GLN A 234 -2.00 -18.45 -7.35
N LYS A 235 -2.29 -17.37 -8.09
CA LYS A 235 -1.26 -16.46 -8.63
C LYS A 235 -0.38 -15.88 -7.51
N GLY A 236 -0.99 -15.51 -6.38
CA GLY A 236 -0.30 -15.02 -5.20
C GLY A 236 0.71 -16.04 -4.67
N MET A 237 0.34 -17.31 -4.57
CA MET A 237 1.28 -18.38 -4.18
C MET A 237 2.45 -18.53 -5.16
N GLU A 238 2.18 -18.46 -6.46
CA GLU A 238 3.23 -18.52 -7.50
C GLU A 238 4.20 -17.33 -7.41
N LEU A 239 3.69 -16.13 -7.08
CA LEU A 239 4.51 -14.94 -6.84
C LEU A 239 5.39 -15.07 -5.59
N LEU A 240 4.91 -15.73 -4.53
CA LEU A 240 5.73 -16.01 -3.35
C LEU A 240 6.85 -17.01 -3.66
N GLU A 241 6.59 -18.02 -4.50
CA GLU A 241 7.64 -18.94 -4.99
C GLU A 241 8.68 -18.21 -5.85
N GLU A 242 8.24 -17.31 -6.74
CA GLU A 242 9.16 -16.49 -7.54
C GLU A 242 9.98 -15.55 -6.64
N HIS A 243 9.37 -14.95 -5.62
CA HIS A 243 10.09 -14.15 -4.63
C HIS A 243 11.21 -14.95 -3.97
N HIS A 244 10.96 -16.20 -3.54
CA HIS A 244 11.99 -17.07 -2.96
C HIS A 244 13.13 -17.38 -3.92
N ARG A 245 12.85 -17.51 -5.22
CA ARG A 245 13.87 -17.70 -6.26
C ARG A 245 14.72 -16.45 -6.50
N LEU A 246 14.12 -15.25 -6.43
CA LEU A 246 14.82 -13.98 -6.65
C LEU A 246 15.61 -13.51 -5.42
N LEU A 247 15.13 -13.81 -4.20
CA LEU A 247 15.67 -13.28 -2.95
C LEU A 247 17.19 -13.50 -2.77
N PRO A 248 17.79 -14.66 -3.11
CA PRO A 248 19.24 -14.87 -3.01
C PRO A 248 20.07 -13.92 -3.88
N GLN A 249 19.51 -13.41 -4.98
CA GLN A 249 20.22 -12.54 -5.94
C GLN A 249 20.46 -11.14 -5.35
N GLY A 250 19.56 -10.68 -4.47
CA GLY A 250 19.60 -9.31 -3.93
C GLY A 250 20.61 -9.08 -2.82
N LYS A 251 21.23 -10.14 -2.27
CA LYS A 251 22.19 -10.06 -1.15
C LYS A 251 21.71 -9.11 -0.04
N PHE A 252 20.43 -9.24 0.33
CA PHE A 252 19.82 -8.41 1.37
C PHE A 252 20.45 -8.67 2.75
N SER A 253 20.46 -7.66 3.61
CA SER A 253 20.87 -7.78 5.00
C SER A 253 20.07 -8.85 5.74
N LEU A 254 20.63 -9.35 6.85
CA LEU A 254 19.93 -10.32 7.70
C LEU A 254 18.60 -9.76 8.22
N LEU A 255 18.56 -8.46 8.52
CA LEU A 255 17.35 -7.82 9.00
C LEU A 255 16.25 -7.81 7.92
N ALA A 256 16.60 -7.41 6.70
CA ALA A 256 15.66 -7.43 5.57
C ALA A 256 15.15 -8.86 5.30
N ARG A 257 16.06 -9.85 5.27
CA ARG A 257 15.71 -11.27 5.11
C ARG A 257 14.82 -11.84 6.22
N GLY A 258 14.92 -11.32 7.43
CA GLY A 258 13.99 -11.69 8.51
C GLY A 258 12.65 -10.95 8.43
N THR A 259 12.64 -9.75 7.86
CA THR A 259 11.46 -8.89 7.78
C THR A 259 10.49 -9.35 6.69
N PHE A 260 10.98 -9.68 5.49
CA PHE A 260 10.12 -10.05 4.37
C PHE A 260 9.18 -11.22 4.69
N PRO A 261 9.66 -12.35 5.26
CA PRO A 261 8.78 -13.47 5.55
C PRO A 261 7.76 -13.17 6.64
N LEU A 262 8.16 -12.44 7.69
CA LEU A 262 7.33 -12.22 8.87
C LEU A 262 6.23 -11.18 8.64
N VAL A 263 6.55 -10.11 7.92
CA VAL A 263 5.66 -8.94 7.80
C VAL A 263 4.77 -9.04 6.56
N TYR A 264 5.27 -9.64 5.47
CA TYR A 264 4.59 -9.60 4.17
C TYR A 264 4.20 -11.00 3.67
N GLU A 265 5.15 -11.95 3.63
CA GLU A 265 4.88 -13.27 3.06
C GLU A 265 3.89 -14.09 3.89
N LEU A 266 4.10 -14.17 5.21
CA LEU A 266 3.33 -15.04 6.09
C LEU A 266 1.84 -14.63 6.16
N PRO A 267 1.48 -13.34 6.29
CA PRO A 267 0.08 -12.91 6.16
C PRO A 267 -0.54 -13.30 4.82
N ALA A 268 0.10 -12.94 3.70
CA ALA A 268 -0.38 -13.24 2.35
C ALA A 268 -0.58 -14.75 2.13
N LYS A 269 0.43 -15.55 2.46
CA LYS A 269 0.40 -17.01 2.36
C LYS A 269 -0.76 -17.62 3.14
N ARG A 270 -0.98 -17.20 4.39
CA ARG A 270 -2.08 -17.70 5.24
C ARG A 270 -3.44 -17.39 4.64
N LEU A 271 -3.62 -16.20 4.08
CA LEU A 271 -4.86 -15.82 3.41
C LEU A 271 -5.10 -16.67 2.16
N PHE A 272 -4.08 -16.82 1.31
CA PHE A 272 -4.18 -17.61 0.08
C PHE A 272 -4.48 -19.08 0.37
N GLU A 273 -3.76 -19.70 1.31
CA GLU A 273 -4.02 -21.08 1.74
C GLU A 273 -5.44 -21.27 2.26
N ARG A 274 -5.96 -20.30 3.04
CA ARG A 274 -7.35 -20.33 3.54
C ARG A 274 -8.37 -20.28 2.39
N ILE A 275 -8.16 -19.42 1.41
CA ILE A 275 -9.05 -19.29 0.24
C ILE A 275 -9.04 -20.57 -0.59
N LEU A 276 -7.85 -21.09 -0.90
CA LEU A 276 -7.67 -22.29 -1.72
C LEU A 276 -8.23 -23.54 -1.03
N ALA A 277 -8.05 -23.70 0.28
CA ALA A 277 -8.64 -24.80 1.04
C ALA A 277 -10.18 -24.76 1.05
N GLY A 278 -10.77 -23.55 0.98
CA GLY A 278 -12.22 -23.34 0.87
C GLY A 278 -12.79 -23.54 -0.53
N HIS A 279 -11.94 -23.67 -1.57
CA HIS A 279 -12.37 -23.80 -2.96
C HIS A 279 -12.35 -25.27 -3.40
N LYS A 280 -13.54 -25.87 -3.58
CA LYS A 280 -13.69 -27.31 -3.84
C LYS A 280 -13.49 -27.72 -5.31
N LYS A 281 -13.35 -26.78 -6.23
CA LYS A 281 -13.14 -27.07 -7.67
C LYS A 281 -11.67 -26.82 -8.02
N PRO A 282 -11.04 -27.66 -8.86
CA PRO A 282 -9.68 -27.38 -9.33
C PRO A 282 -9.69 -26.07 -10.13
N VAL A 283 -8.80 -25.14 -9.77
CA VAL A 283 -8.55 -23.92 -10.56
C VAL A 283 -8.04 -24.38 -11.92
N GLN A 284 -8.82 -24.15 -12.99
CA GLN A 284 -8.35 -24.42 -14.34
C GLN A 284 -7.13 -23.52 -14.59
N LYS A 285 -6.01 -24.10 -15.07
CA LYS A 285 -4.90 -23.31 -15.59
C LYS A 285 -5.39 -22.54 -16.82
N ILE A 286 -5.72 -21.27 -16.64
CA ILE A 286 -6.09 -20.39 -17.75
C ILE A 286 -4.79 -19.88 -18.36
N VAL A 287 -4.46 -20.38 -19.55
CA VAL A 287 -3.32 -19.91 -20.34
C VAL A 287 -3.74 -18.59 -20.98
N TYR A 288 -3.12 -17.48 -20.58
CA TYR A 288 -3.26 -16.21 -21.28
C TYR A 288 -2.48 -16.31 -22.61
N GLU A 289 -3.20 -16.38 -23.74
CA GLU A 289 -2.59 -16.12 -25.04
C GLU A 289 -2.39 -14.61 -25.17
N PHE A 290 -1.20 -14.14 -24.80
CA PHE A 290 -0.76 -12.79 -25.14
C PHE A 290 -0.49 -12.73 -26.65
N ASN A 291 -1.40 -12.15 -27.42
CA ASN A 291 -1.09 -11.71 -28.78
C ASN A 291 -0.17 -10.50 -28.70
N ALA A 292 1.07 -10.70 -29.17
CA ALA A 292 2.10 -9.67 -29.31
C ALA A 292 1.76 -8.63 -30.40
#